data_AF-A0A484QWG1-F1
#
_entry.id   AF-A0A484QWG1-F1
#
_cell.length_a   1.000
_cell.length_b   1.000
_cell.length_c   1.000
_cell.angle_alpha   90.00
_cell.angle_beta   90.00
_cell.angle_gamma   90.00
#
_symmetry.space_group_name_H-M   'P 1'
#
loop_
_entity.id
_entity.type
_entity.pdbx_description
1 polymer ?
#
loop_
_entity_poly.entity_id
_entity_poly.type
_entity_poly.pdbx_seq_one_letter_code
_entity_poly.pdbx_strand_id
1 'polypeptide(L)'
;MLPVRSPTLSPGTVARRVIEAPGLQPFFLIGDDDASHAWLRKHATALRERGAVGLVVNVETPAGLTRLREAAPGLELAPVAADDLGERLSVQHYPVLITSTGIEQ
;
A
#
# COMPACT_ATOMS: atom_id res chain seq x y z
N MET A 1 2.54 -17.19 4.47
CA MET A 1 4.00 -17.38 4.64
C MET A 1 4.65 -16.01 4.52
N LEU A 2 5.71 -15.76 5.28
CA LEU A 2 6.56 -14.55 5.27
C LEU A 2 8.02 -15.03 5.11
N PRO A 3 8.95 -14.25 4.55
CA PRO A 3 8.84 -12.84 4.17
C PRO A 3 8.11 -12.62 2.84
N VAL A 4 7.52 -11.44 2.69
CA VAL A 4 7.01 -10.93 1.40
C VAL A 4 7.95 -9.83 0.96
N ARG A 5 8.53 -9.97 -0.24
CA ARG A 5 9.38 -8.96 -0.88
C ARG A 5 8.99 -8.87 -2.34
N SER A 6 8.75 -7.65 -2.81
CA SER A 6 8.59 -7.38 -4.23
C SER A 6 9.83 -6.66 -4.77
N PRO A 7 10.78 -7.36 -5.44
CA PRO A 7 12.00 -6.74 -5.98
C PRO A 7 11.77 -5.56 -6.93
N THR A 8 10.60 -5.47 -7.56
CA THR A 8 10.25 -4.37 -8.48
C THR A 8 9.71 -3.13 -7.78
N LEU A 9 9.41 -3.23 -6.48
CA LEU A 9 8.84 -2.16 -5.67
C LEU A 9 9.84 -1.65 -4.64
N SER A 10 10.06 -0.34 -4.61
CA SER A 10 10.99 0.30 -3.66
C SER A 10 10.33 1.47 -2.91
N PRO A 11 10.76 1.79 -1.69
CA PRO A 11 10.24 2.96 -1.00
C PRO A 11 10.68 4.23 -1.75
N GLY A 12 9.72 5.12 -2.06
CA GLY A 12 10.00 6.32 -2.84
C GLY A 12 8.80 7.27 -2.98
N THR A 13 8.99 8.34 -3.74
CA THR A 13 7.90 9.29 -4.06
C THR A 13 7.13 8.82 -5.29
N VAL A 14 5.81 8.74 -5.19
CA VAL A 14 4.94 8.46 -6.34
C VAL A 14 4.31 9.76 -6.82
N ALA A 15 4.54 10.09 -8.10
CA ALA A 15 3.88 11.22 -8.72
C ALA A 15 2.37 10.93 -8.86
N ARG A 16 1.54 11.88 -8.43
CA ARG A 16 0.09 11.79 -8.59
C ARG A 16 -0.25 11.62 -10.07
N ARG A 17 -1.04 10.61 -10.39
CA ARG A 17 -1.51 10.34 -11.76
C ARG A 17 -2.99 10.01 -11.74
N VAL A 18 -3.73 10.60 -12.67
CA VAL A 18 -5.13 10.23 -12.90
C VAL A 18 -5.16 8.95 -13.72
N ILE A 19 -5.97 7.99 -13.28
CA ILE A 19 -6.23 6.75 -14.02
C ILE A 19 -7.74 6.58 -14.13
N GLU A 20 -8.21 5.91 -15.17
CA GLU A 20 -9.60 5.48 -15.28
C GLU A 20 -9.65 3.96 -15.12
N ALA A 21 -10.03 3.52 -13.92
CA ALA A 21 -10.25 2.12 -13.61
C ALA A 21 -11.63 1.93 -12.95
N PRO A 22 -12.73 2.01 -13.74
CA PRO A 22 -14.08 1.83 -13.23
C PRO A 22 -14.24 0.45 -12.58
N GLY A 23 -14.82 0.40 -11.38
CA GLY A 23 -15.01 -0.85 -10.64
C GLY A 23 -13.78 -1.33 -9.87
N LEU A 24 -12.66 -0.60 -9.90
CA LEU A 24 -11.51 -0.89 -9.04
C LEU A 24 -11.84 -0.54 -7.59
N GLN A 25 -11.79 -1.53 -6.70
CA GLN A 25 -11.85 -1.28 -5.27
C GLN A 25 -10.59 -0.50 -4.85
N PRO A 26 -10.70 0.57 -4.04
CA PRO A 26 -9.53 1.28 -3.56
C PRO A 26 -8.60 0.36 -2.76
N PHE A 27 -7.30 0.44 -3.03
CA PHE A 27 -6.28 -0.24 -2.24
C PHE A 27 -5.00 0.58 -2.20
N PHE A 28 -4.14 0.30 -1.23
CA PHE A 28 -2.87 0.97 -1.08
C PHE A 28 -1.74 -0.04 -0.88
N LEU A 29 -0.54 0.33 -1.33
CA LEU A 29 0.67 -0.46 -1.17
C LEU A 29 1.55 0.18 -0.11
N ILE A 30 2.00 -0.59 0.86
CA ILE A 30 2.90 -0.16 1.95
C ILE A 30 3.92 -1.25 2.27
N GLY A 31 5.06 -0.86 2.84
CA GLY A 31 6.05 -1.75 3.43
C GLY A 31 6.17 -1.58 4.95
N ASP A 32 7.02 -2.38 5.58
CA ASP A 32 7.46 -2.20 6.99
C ASP A 32 8.68 -1.27 7.08
N ASP A 33 8.58 -0.08 6.48
CA ASP A 33 9.59 0.99 6.58
C ASP A 33 9.00 2.31 7.10
N ASP A 34 9.86 3.18 7.61
CA ASP A 34 9.44 4.42 8.27
C ASP A 34 8.60 5.33 7.36
N ALA A 35 8.90 5.36 6.05
CA ALA A 35 8.13 6.13 5.07
C ALA A 35 6.69 5.61 4.97
N SER A 36 6.51 4.30 4.89
CA SER A 36 5.20 3.64 4.87
C SER A 36 4.44 3.84 6.17
N HIS A 37 5.11 3.73 7.32
CA HIS A 37 4.50 3.99 8.63
C HIS A 37 4.02 5.44 8.76
N ALA A 38 4.84 6.41 8.37
CA ALA A 38 4.48 7.83 8.42
C ALA A 38 3.30 8.15 7.47
N TRP A 39 3.35 7.59 6.26
CA TRP A 39 2.29 7.75 5.27
C TRP A 39 0.97 7.14 5.74
N LEU A 40 1.01 5.93 6.28
CA LEU A 40 -0.16 5.21 6.76
C LEU A 40 -0.85 6.00 7.89
N ARG A 41 -0.09 6.50 8.87
CA ARG A 41 -0.65 7.32 9.96
C ARG A 41 -1.29 8.61 9.45
N LYS A 42 -0.68 9.26 8.44
CA LYS A 42 -1.21 10.48 7.84
C LYS A 42 -2.50 10.23 7.05
N HIS A 43 -2.62 9.09 6.37
CA HIS A 43 -3.74 8.78 5.48
C HIS A 43 -4.77 7.82 6.06
N ALA A 44 -4.54 7.24 7.25
CA ALA A 44 -5.40 6.21 7.86
C ALA A 44 -6.89 6.57 7.86
N THR A 45 -7.23 7.81 8.24
CA THR A 45 -8.63 8.29 8.23
C THR A 45 -9.21 8.26 6.82
N ALA A 46 -8.52 8.85 5.85
CA ALA A 46 -8.99 8.92 4.46
C ALA A 46 -9.09 7.53 3.81
N LEU A 47 -8.12 6.65 4.08
CA LEU A 47 -8.12 5.27 3.60
C LEU A 47 -9.33 4.50 4.16
N ARG A 48 -9.64 4.72 5.44
CA ARG A 48 -10.76 4.06 6.12
C ARG A 48 -12.10 4.54 5.59
N GLU A 49 -12.26 5.85 5.42
CA GLU A 49 -13.47 6.44 4.82
C GLU A 49 -13.72 5.93 3.40
N ARG A 50 -12.65 5.65 2.66
CA ARG A 50 -12.71 5.09 1.30
C ARG A 50 -12.88 3.57 1.26
N GLY A 51 -12.85 2.88 2.40
CA GLY A 51 -12.87 1.42 2.47
C GLY A 51 -11.69 0.77 1.75
N ALA A 52 -10.54 1.45 1.76
CA ALA A 52 -9.36 0.99 1.04
C ALA A 52 -8.69 -0.21 1.74
N VAL A 53 -8.29 -1.21 0.96
CA VAL A 53 -7.56 -2.38 1.46
C VAL A 53 -6.07 -2.14 1.39
N GLY A 54 -5.33 -2.44 2.47
CA GLY A 54 -3.89 -2.30 2.52
C GLY A 54 -3.16 -3.57 2.13
N LEU A 55 -2.33 -3.48 1.11
CA LEU A 55 -1.46 -4.56 0.66
C LEU A 55 -0.04 -4.28 1.17
N VAL A 56 0.47 -5.19 1.99
CA VAL A 56 1.82 -5.10 2.53
C VAL A 56 2.77 -5.84 1.59
N VAL A 57 3.52 -5.07 0.80
CA VAL A 57 4.35 -5.56 -0.32
C VAL A 57 5.79 -5.84 0.09
N ASN A 58 6.20 -5.29 1.23
CA ASN A 58 7.52 -5.51 1.80
C ASN A 58 7.41 -5.68 3.31
N VAL A 59 7.45 -6.91 3.80
CA VAL A 59 7.45 -7.21 5.23
C VAL A 59 8.25 -8.47 5.52
N GLU A 60 9.27 -8.30 6.35
CA GLU A 60 10.20 -9.38 6.66
C GLU A 60 9.68 -10.30 7.76
N THR A 61 8.98 -9.73 8.74
CA THR A 61 8.59 -10.44 9.97
C THR A 61 7.10 -10.29 10.28
N PRO A 62 6.48 -11.29 10.94
CA PRO A 62 5.12 -11.16 11.45
C PRO A 62 4.96 -9.97 12.40
N ALA A 63 5.98 -9.64 13.19
CA ALA A 63 5.99 -8.49 14.08
C ALA A 63 5.88 -7.17 13.32
N GLY A 64 6.53 -7.05 12.16
CA GLY A 64 6.38 -5.92 11.25
C GLY A 64 4.94 -5.70 10.79
N LEU A 65 4.30 -6.79 10.35
CA LEU A 65 2.89 -6.76 9.94
C LEU A 65 1.97 -6.35 11.09
N THR A 66 2.22 -6.85 12.31
CA THR A 66 1.45 -6.46 13.50
C THR A 66 1.59 -4.96 13.79
N ARG A 67 2.81 -4.40 13.74
CA ARG A 67 3.03 -2.96 13.94
C ARG A 67 2.28 -2.11 12.93
N LEU A 68 2.23 -2.52 11.67
CA LEU A 68 1.44 -1.82 10.65
C LEU A 68 -0.06 -1.85 10.96
N ARG A 69 -0.58 -2.99 11.43
CA ARG A 69 -1.98 -3.13 11.84
C ARG A 69 -2.32 -2.27 13.05
N GLU A 70 -1.40 -2.17 14.00
CA GLU A 70 -1.54 -1.30 15.18
C GLU A 70 -1.49 0.19 14.80
N ALA A 71 -0.70 0.57 13.79
CA ALA A 71 -0.63 1.94 13.29
C ALA A 71 -1.92 2.38 12.55
N ALA A 72 -2.75 1.43 12.11
CA ALA A 72 -3.95 1.66 11.32
C ALA A 72 -5.15 0.81 11.77
N PRO A 73 -5.66 1.03 13.00
CA PRO A 73 -6.76 0.23 13.53
C PRO A 73 -8.04 0.41 12.70
N GLY A 74 -8.56 -0.71 12.19
CA GLY A 74 -9.77 -0.75 11.36
C GLY A 74 -9.53 -0.62 9.86
N LEU A 75 -8.27 -0.62 9.40
CA LEU A 75 -7.92 -0.92 8.01
C LEU A 75 -7.55 -2.39 7.87
N GLU A 76 -7.99 -3.01 6.78
CA GLU A 76 -7.62 -4.39 6.46
C GLU A 76 -6.23 -4.40 5.83
N LEU A 77 -5.26 -5.06 6.48
CA LEU A 77 -3.89 -5.18 5.99
C LEU A 77 -3.55 -6.65 5.69
N ALA A 78 -3.24 -6.94 4.43
CA ALA A 78 -2.88 -8.28 3.96
C ALA A 78 -1.45 -8.28 3.36
N PRO A 79 -0.56 -9.18 3.78
CA PRO A 79 0.75 -9.34 3.15
C PRO A 79 0.59 -10.03 1.79
N VAL A 80 1.01 -9.36 0.72
CA VAL A 80 0.87 -9.84 -0.65
C VAL A 80 2.12 -9.49 -1.44
N ALA A 81 2.69 -10.48 -2.13
CA ALA A 81 3.72 -10.21 -3.13
C ALA A 81 3.06 -9.48 -4.30
N ALA A 82 3.34 -8.20 -4.43
CA ALA A 82 2.69 -7.29 -5.37
C ALA A 82 3.53 -7.04 -6.62
N ASP A 83 4.44 -7.95 -6.96
CA ASP A 83 5.30 -7.86 -8.15
C ASP A 83 4.46 -7.69 -9.41
N ASP A 84 3.44 -8.53 -9.57
CA ASP A 84 2.48 -8.47 -10.68
C ASP A 84 1.63 -7.20 -10.65
N LEU A 85 1.37 -6.62 -9.47
CA LEU A 85 0.59 -5.39 -9.31
C LEU A 85 1.41 -4.16 -9.71
N GLY A 86 2.70 -4.13 -9.35
CA GLY A 86 3.62 -3.07 -9.73
C GLY A 86 3.76 -2.94 -11.24
N GLU A 87 3.93 -4.07 -11.95
CA GLU A 87 3.99 -4.07 -13.42
C GLU A 87 2.66 -3.62 -14.04
N ARG A 88 1.54 -4.19 -13.60
CA ARG A 88 0.21 -3.91 -14.17
C ARG A 88 -0.24 -2.47 -13.99
N LEU A 89 0.13 -1.85 -12.87
CA LEU A 89 -0.22 -0.46 -12.57
C LEU A 89 0.90 0.53 -12.92
N SER A 90 2.04 0.02 -13.41
CA SER A 90 3.28 0.79 -13.61
C SER A 90 3.66 1.59 -12.36
N VAL A 91 3.46 0.99 -11.19
CA VAL A 91 3.84 1.53 -9.89
C VAL A 91 5.16 0.86 -9.50
N GLN A 92 6.19 1.67 -9.32
CA GLN A 92 7.53 1.21 -8.93
C GLN A 92 7.87 1.62 -7.49
N HIS A 93 7.14 2.59 -6.94
CA HIS A 93 7.38 3.11 -5.61
C HIS A 93 6.17 2.96 -4.71
N TYR A 94 6.44 2.79 -3.42
CA TYR A 94 5.46 2.82 -2.34
C TYR A 94 6.00 3.76 -1.24
N PRO A 95 5.18 4.24 -0.29
CA PRO A 95 3.75 4.01 -0.13
C PRO A 95 2.88 4.76 -1.15
N VAL A 96 1.74 4.18 -1.53
CA VAL A 96 0.84 4.77 -2.54
C VAL A 96 -0.60 4.26 -2.39
N LEU A 97 -1.56 5.14 -2.61
CA LEU A 97 -2.98 4.85 -2.73
C LEU A 97 -3.39 4.76 -4.20
N ILE A 98 -4.07 3.68 -4.57
CA ILE A 98 -4.67 3.46 -5.87
C ILE A 98 -6.20 3.43 -5.71
N THR A 99 -6.87 4.27 -6.46
CA THR A 99 -8.33 4.36 -6.53
C THR A 99 -8.79 4.24 -7.97
N SER A 100 -10.10 4.08 -8.18
CA SER A 100 -10.69 4.04 -9.52
C SER A 100 -10.46 5.30 -10.36
N THR A 101 -10.10 6.43 -9.73
CA THR A 101 -9.94 7.74 -10.37
C THR A 101 -8.50 8.26 -10.33
N GLY A 102 -7.58 7.58 -9.65
CA GLY A 102 -6.21 8.08 -9.52
C GLY A 102 -5.31 7.27 -8.62
N ILE A 103 -4.02 7.50 -8.82
CA ILE A 103 -2.89 7.02 -8.03
C ILE A 103 -2.28 8.24 -7.33
N GLU A 104 -2.16 8.21 -6.00
CA GLU A 104 -1.64 9.31 -5.19
C GLU A 104 -0.93 8.83 -3.92
N GLN A 105 -0.10 9.70 -3.33
CA GLN A 105 0.62 9.51 -2.07
C GLN A 105 0.28 10.67 -1.12
#